data_AF-A0A5J4UUQ6-F1
#
_entry.id   AF-A0A5J4UUQ6-F1
#
_cell.length_a   1.000
_cell.length_b   1.000
_cell.length_c   1.000
_cell.angle_alpha   90.00
_cell.angle_beta   90.00
_cell.angle_gamma   90.00
#
_symmetry.space_group_name_H-M   'P 1'
#
loop_
_entity.id
_entity.type
_entity.pdbx_description
1 polymer ?
#
loop_
_entity_poly.entity_id
_entity_poly.type
_entity_poly.pdbx_seq_one_letter_code
_entity_poly.pdbx_strand_id
1 'polypeptide(L)'
;MLGNPQKYSLFGFAAFPLIPLTLGILVPKSKSITSLIKPFFSFQSHIQQLLLSWKNKSTKGLSKLGLLLQMTCGLLGLISVSLSYRVGSKATFIIFGLSFAQPLSLLVLNLYFDKMKKKRSKQQKKEKKKRQKQKKKKDQQQRSTKSTKKIN
;
A
#
# COMPACT_ATOMS: atom_id res chain seq x y z
N MET A 1 -23.20 6.09 3.69
CA MET A 1 -23.13 7.56 3.66
C MET A 1 -21.95 7.97 2.78
N LEU A 2 -22.19 8.05 1.47
CA LEU A 2 -21.22 8.60 0.51
C LEU A 2 -21.40 10.12 0.55
N GLY A 3 -20.43 10.82 1.15
CA GLY A 3 -20.44 12.28 1.21
C GLY A 3 -20.50 12.87 -0.19
N ASN A 4 -21.38 13.87 -0.34
CA ASN A 4 -21.57 14.64 -1.56
C ASN A 4 -20.19 15.12 -2.08
N PRO A 5 -19.73 14.70 -3.28
CA PRO A 5 -18.43 15.11 -3.78
C PRO A 5 -18.43 16.63 -3.91
N GLN A 6 -17.65 17.27 -3.04
CA GLN A 6 -17.62 18.71 -2.91
C GLN A 6 -17.35 19.37 -4.26
N LYS A 7 -18.06 20.48 -4.47
CA LYS A 7 -17.85 21.45 -5.54
C LYS A 7 -16.42 22.00 -5.46
N TYR A 8 -15.44 21.28 -5.98
CA TYR A 8 -14.15 21.87 -6.30
C TYR A 8 -14.44 22.90 -7.39
N SER A 9 -14.29 24.19 -7.07
CA SER A 9 -14.50 25.23 -8.07
C SER A 9 -13.53 24.95 -9.21
N LEU A 10 -14.06 24.92 -10.43
CA LEU A 10 -13.28 24.70 -11.66
C LEU A 10 -12.08 25.68 -11.72
N PHE A 11 -12.25 26.85 -11.09
CA PHE A 11 -11.24 27.86 -10.84
C PHE A 11 -10.03 27.37 -10.04
N GLY A 12 -10.23 26.61 -8.95
CA GLY A 12 -9.12 26.05 -8.17
C GLY A 12 -8.29 25.04 -8.96
N PHE A 13 -8.93 24.26 -9.83
CA PHE A 13 -8.26 23.29 -10.69
C PHE A 13 -7.48 23.97 -11.83
N ALA A 14 -8.03 25.04 -12.41
CA ALA A 14 -7.37 25.84 -13.44
C ALA A 14 -6.24 26.73 -12.88
N ALA A 15 -6.36 27.21 -11.65
CA ALA A 15 -5.32 28.01 -10.99
C ALA A 15 -4.09 27.18 -10.58
N PHE A 16 -4.28 25.88 -10.30
CA PHE A 16 -3.20 24.98 -9.87
C PHE A 16 -2.02 24.89 -10.85
N PRO A 17 -2.19 24.77 -12.18
CA PRO A 17 -1.07 24.84 -13.13
C PRO A 17 -0.58 26.27 -13.40
N LEU A 18 -1.41 27.30 -13.23
CA LEU A 18 -1.02 28.69 -13.47
C LEU A 18 0.00 29.20 -12.44
N ILE A 19 -0.14 28.84 -11.16
CA ILE A 19 0.74 29.33 -10.09
C ILE A 19 2.21 28.88 -10.29
N PRO A 20 2.52 27.59 -10.58
CA PRO A 20 3.87 27.17 -10.90
C PRO A 20 4.41 27.81 -12.19
N LEU A 21 3.54 28.03 -13.18
CA LEU A 21 3.93 28.60 -14.46
C LEU A 21 4.36 30.06 -14.31
N THR A 22 3.58 30.87 -13.59
CA THR A 22 3.92 32.28 -13.32
C THR A 22 5.17 32.40 -12.43
N LEU A 23 5.29 31.58 -11.38
CA LEU A 23 6.50 31.54 -10.54
C LEU A 23 7.76 31.11 -11.33
N GLY A 24 7.60 30.18 -12.29
CA GLY A 24 8.70 29.72 -13.14
C GLY A 24 9.21 30.77 -14.13
N ILE A 25 8.36 31.72 -14.52
CA ILE A 25 8.69 32.86 -15.39
C ILE A 25 9.30 34.00 -14.55
N LEU A 26 8.68 34.38 -13.43
CA LEU A 26 9.12 35.52 -12.63
C LEU A 26 10.43 35.28 -11.86
N VAL A 27 10.70 34.05 -11.41
CA VAL A 27 11.88 33.76 -10.57
C VAL A 27 12.64 32.54 -11.11
N PRO A 28 13.42 32.67 -12.20
CA PRO A 28 14.12 31.55 -12.82
C PRO A 28 15.14 30.88 -11.90
N LYS A 29 15.73 31.61 -10.94
CA LYS A 29 16.62 31.06 -9.90
C LYS A 29 15.89 30.12 -8.92
N SER A 30 14.55 30.22 -8.81
CA SER A 30 13.76 29.35 -7.94
C SER A 30 13.47 27.98 -8.56
N LYS A 31 13.74 27.74 -9.85
CA LYS A 31 13.43 26.47 -10.56
C LYS A 31 13.99 25.23 -9.85
N SER A 32 15.20 25.33 -9.28
CA SER A 32 15.79 24.22 -8.51
C SER A 32 15.07 23.95 -7.20
N ILE A 33 14.53 24.98 -6.54
CA ILE A 33 13.80 24.83 -5.27
C ILE A 33 12.37 24.35 -5.55
N THR A 34 11.69 24.93 -6.55
CA THR A 34 10.32 24.56 -6.91
C THR A 34 10.23 23.14 -7.47
N SER A 35 11.27 22.64 -8.14
CA SER A 35 11.33 21.24 -8.59
C SER A 35 11.46 20.22 -7.44
N LEU A 36 11.92 20.63 -6.25
CA LEU A 36 12.01 19.79 -5.05
C LEU A 36 10.70 19.71 -4.26
N ILE A 37 9.77 20.65 -4.48
CA ILE A 37 8.46 20.65 -3.82
C ILE A 37 7.69 19.37 -4.17
N LYS A 38 7.69 18.98 -5.45
CA LYS A 38 6.99 17.78 -5.92
C LYS A 38 7.47 16.48 -5.26
N PRO A 39 8.77 16.13 -5.24
CA PRO A 39 9.24 14.93 -4.56
C PRO A 39 9.01 14.98 -3.06
N PHE A 40 9.08 16.15 -2.42
CA PHE A 40 8.78 16.30 -0.99
C PHE A 40 7.33 15.92 -0.66
N PHE A 41 6.35 16.49 -1.37
CA PHE A 41 4.94 16.15 -1.16
C PHE A 41 4.63 14.69 -1.54
N SER A 42 5.28 14.16 -2.58
CA SER A 42 5.18 12.73 -2.92
C SER A 42 5.69 11.85 -1.76
N PHE A 43 6.83 12.18 -1.18
CA PHE A 43 7.40 11.43 -0.07
C PHE A 43 6.51 11.50 1.19
N GLN A 44 6.02 12.69 1.53
CA GLN A 44 5.12 12.88 2.66
C GLN A 44 3.81 12.09 2.52
N SER A 45 3.18 12.14 1.35
CA SER A 45 1.94 11.39 1.08
C SER A 45 2.18 9.87 1.17
N HIS A 46 3.35 9.41 0.71
CA HIS A 46 3.74 8.01 0.83
C HIS A 46 3.91 7.56 2.29
N ILE A 47 4.53 8.36 3.15
CA ILE A 47 4.65 8.06 4.58
C ILE A 47 3.26 7.91 5.22
N GLN A 48 2.34 8.82 4.92
CA GLN A 48 0.98 8.74 5.44
C GLN A 48 0.27 7.45 4.99
N GLN A 49 0.47 7.06 3.73
CA GLN A 49 -0.09 5.82 3.18
C GLN A 49 0.52 4.56 3.84
N LEU A 50 1.82 4.56 4.11
CA LEU A 50 2.51 3.50 4.85
C LEU A 50 1.98 3.39 6.28
N LEU A 51 1.88 4.51 6.99
CA LEU A 51 1.36 4.56 8.37
C LEU A 51 -0.08 4.05 8.44
N LEU A 52 -0.93 4.47 7.51
CA LEU A 52 -2.31 4.03 7.45
C LEU A 52 -2.41 2.52 7.15
N SER A 53 -1.62 2.03 6.19
CA SER A 53 -1.55 0.60 5.85
C SER A 53 -1.04 -0.24 7.02
N TRP A 54 -0.06 0.29 7.76
CA TRP A 54 0.48 -0.34 8.97
C TRP A 54 -0.56 -0.42 10.08
N LYS A 55 -1.22 0.70 10.39
CA LYS A 55 -2.29 0.79 11.40
C LYS A 55 -3.43 -0.18 11.09
N ASN A 56 -3.83 -0.27 9.82
CA ASN A 56 -4.92 -1.14 9.38
C ASN A 56 -4.50 -2.62 9.24
N LYS A 57 -3.22 -2.95 9.42
CA LYS A 57 -2.61 -4.27 9.19
C LYS A 57 -3.05 -4.88 7.84
N SER A 58 -3.22 -4.02 6.85
CA SER A 58 -3.80 -4.38 5.56
C SER A 58 -3.46 -3.34 4.51
N THR A 59 -3.16 -3.84 3.32
CA THR A 59 -2.95 -3.08 2.07
C THR A 59 -4.20 -3.11 1.17
N LYS A 60 -5.39 -3.35 1.75
CA LYS A 60 -6.66 -3.33 1.00
C LYS A 60 -6.87 -1.95 0.38
N GLY A 61 -7.04 -1.91 -0.93
CA GLY A 61 -7.16 -0.66 -1.72
C GLY A 61 -5.92 -0.34 -2.55
N LEU A 62 -4.77 -0.99 -2.28
CA LEU A 62 -3.59 -0.88 -3.13
C LEU A 62 -3.64 -1.92 -4.25
N SER A 63 -3.72 -1.43 -5.49
CA SER A 63 -3.58 -2.31 -6.67
C SER A 63 -2.15 -2.80 -6.79
N LYS A 64 -1.95 -4.14 -6.73
CA LYS A 64 -0.64 -4.77 -6.96
C LYS A 64 -0.08 -4.41 -8.34
N LEU A 65 -0.96 -4.33 -9.34
CA LEU A 65 -0.60 -3.97 -10.70
C LEU A 65 -0.21 -2.49 -10.80
N GLY A 66 -0.91 -1.60 -10.07
CA GLY A 66 -0.54 -0.18 -9.98
C GLY A 66 0.82 0.03 -9.33
N LEU A 67 1.12 -0.72 -8.26
CA LEU A 67 2.44 -0.70 -7.61
C LEU A 67 3.55 -1.19 -8.55
N LEU A 68 3.31 -2.29 -9.27
CA LEU A 68 4.25 -2.81 -10.27
C LEU A 68 4.51 -1.80 -11.38
N LEU A 69 3.46 -1.14 -11.89
CA LEU A 69 3.58 -0.13 -12.93
C LEU A 69 4.36 1.10 -12.45
N GLN A 70 4.11 1.57 -11.23
CA GLN A 70 4.90 2.67 -10.65
C GLN A 70 6.37 2.28 -10.47
N MET A 71 6.62 1.04 -10.05
CA MET A 71 7.97 0.52 -9.88
C MET A 71 8.69 0.40 -11.22
N THR A 72 8.03 -0.07 -12.29
CA THR A 72 8.63 -0.11 -13.63
C THR A 72 8.89 1.28 -14.19
N CYS A 73 7.99 2.24 -13.98
CA CYS A 73 8.22 3.64 -14.35
C CYS A 73 9.41 4.25 -13.60
N GLY A 74 9.53 4.01 -12.29
CA GLY A 74 10.67 4.47 -11.49
C GLY A 74 11.99 3.85 -11.96
N LEU A 75 11.98 2.55 -12.28
CA LEU A 75 13.15 1.83 -12.79
C LEU A 75 13.57 2.32 -14.17
N LEU A 76 12.62 2.49 -15.10
CA LEU A 76 12.89 3.06 -16.42
C LEU A 76 13.46 4.47 -16.31
N GLY A 77 12.92 5.30 -15.42
CA GLY A 77 13.47 6.63 -15.14
C GLY A 77 14.92 6.59 -14.63
N LEU A 78 15.24 5.67 -13.71
CA LEU A 78 16.63 5.45 -13.25
C LEU A 78 17.54 5.02 -14.40
N ILE A 79 17.11 4.09 -15.25
CA ILE A 79 17.87 3.64 -16.43
C ILE A 79 18.08 4.81 -17.39
N SER A 80 17.04 5.59 -17.70
CA SER A 80 17.14 6.74 -18.59
C SER A 80 18.12 7.80 -18.08
N VAL A 81 18.12 8.09 -16.78
CA VAL A 81 19.09 9.01 -16.17
C VAL A 81 20.50 8.43 -16.20
N SER A 82 20.66 7.12 -16.00
CA SER A 82 21.96 6.45 -16.01
C SER A 82 22.58 6.40 -17.41
N LEU A 83 21.76 6.22 -18.45
CA LEU A 83 22.19 6.25 -19.85
C LEU A 83 22.41 7.68 -20.36
N SER A 84 21.66 8.65 -19.84
CA SER A 84 21.79 10.08 -20.20
C SER A 84 22.90 10.74 -19.38
N TYR A 85 24.15 10.31 -19.60
CA TYR A 85 25.36 10.77 -18.88
C TYR A 85 25.54 12.30 -18.88
N ARG A 86 24.88 13.02 -19.80
CA ARG A 86 24.98 14.49 -19.97
C ARG A 86 23.93 15.32 -19.24
N VAL A 87 22.84 14.72 -18.74
CA VAL A 87 21.64 15.46 -18.26
C VAL A 87 21.27 15.12 -16.81
N GLY A 88 21.87 14.09 -16.22
CA GLY A 88 21.55 13.62 -14.88
C GLY A 88 22.12 14.52 -13.78
N SER A 89 21.36 15.54 -13.34
CA SER A 89 21.65 16.15 -12.03
C SER A 89 21.50 15.08 -10.95
N LYS A 90 22.36 15.11 -9.91
CA LYS A 90 22.25 14.21 -8.76
C LYS A 90 20.85 14.21 -8.14
N ALA A 91 20.15 15.35 -8.18
CA ALA A 91 18.78 15.48 -7.72
C ALA A 91 17.80 14.61 -8.53
N THR A 92 17.96 14.56 -9.85
CA THR A 92 17.10 13.74 -10.73
C THR A 92 17.25 12.26 -10.41
N PHE A 93 18.47 11.79 -10.13
CA PHE A 93 18.71 10.42 -9.71
C PHE A 93 18.01 10.09 -8.38
N ILE A 94 18.10 11.00 -7.40
CA ILE A 94 17.41 10.84 -6.10
C ILE A 94 15.89 10.79 -6.28
N ILE A 95 15.31 11.62 -7.14
CA ILE A 95 13.86 11.66 -7.39
C ILE A 95 13.36 10.35 -7.99
N PHE A 96 14.06 9.81 -9.00
CA PHE A 96 13.68 8.53 -9.57
C PHE A 96 13.95 7.36 -8.62
N GLY A 97 15.03 7.44 -7.84
CA GLY A 97 15.32 6.48 -6.76
C GLY A 97 14.20 6.40 -5.73
N LEU A 98 13.72 7.56 -5.26
CA LEU A 98 12.58 7.64 -4.35
C LEU A 98 11.30 7.11 -5.03
N SER A 99 11.07 7.49 -6.28
CA SER A 99 9.89 7.04 -7.05
C SER A 99 9.87 5.52 -7.25
N PHE A 100 11.03 4.87 -7.30
CA PHE A 100 11.16 3.40 -7.32
C PHE A 100 11.03 2.79 -5.91
N ALA A 101 11.66 3.39 -4.90
CA ALA A 101 11.65 2.89 -3.53
C ALA A 101 10.26 2.93 -2.88
N GLN A 102 9.43 3.92 -3.22
CA GLN A 102 8.06 4.07 -2.72
C GLN A 102 7.15 2.86 -3.04
N PRO A 103 6.91 2.48 -4.30
CA PRO A 103 6.08 1.32 -4.60
C PRO A 103 6.71 0.01 -4.11
N LEU A 104 8.05 -0.08 -4.07
CA LEU A 104 8.76 -1.23 -3.52
C LEU A 104 8.47 -1.43 -2.03
N SER A 105 8.48 -0.37 -1.23
CA SER A 105 8.20 -0.46 0.21
C SER A 105 6.76 -0.94 0.48
N LEU A 106 5.79 -0.45 -0.28
CA LEU A 106 4.38 -0.87 -0.21
C LEU A 106 4.20 -2.32 -0.68
N LEU A 107 4.96 -2.75 -1.69
CA LEU A 107 4.97 -4.14 -2.17
C LEU A 107 5.50 -5.09 -1.09
N VAL A 108 6.60 -4.75 -0.43
CA VAL A 108 7.15 -5.52 0.70
C VAL A 108 6.14 -5.61 1.84
N LEU A 109 5.50 -4.49 2.18
CA LEU A 109 4.46 -4.46 3.21
C LEU A 109 3.24 -5.33 2.85
N ASN A 110 2.86 -5.33 1.57
CA ASN A 110 1.78 -6.17 1.05
C ASN A 110 2.12 -7.67 1.20
N LEU A 111 3.34 -8.07 0.82
CA LEU A 111 3.82 -9.44 1.01
C LEU A 111 3.86 -9.85 2.49
N TYR A 112 4.24 -8.92 3.36
CA TYR A 112 4.26 -9.14 4.80
C TYR A 112 2.86 -9.44 5.37
N PHE A 113 1.86 -8.62 5.02
CA PHE A 113 0.49 -8.84 5.46
C PHE A 113 -0.16 -10.09 4.85
N ASP A 114 0.14 -10.41 3.59
CA ASP A 114 -0.32 -11.66 2.96
C ASP A 114 0.21 -12.89 3.72
N LYS A 115 1.50 -12.88 4.11
CA LYS A 115 2.09 -13.95 4.96
C LYS A 115 1.40 -14.05 6.32
N MET A 116 1.14 -12.92 6.99
CA MET A 116 0.43 -12.92 8.28
C MET A 116 -1.00 -13.46 8.15
N LYS A 117 -1.74 -13.06 7.12
CA LYS A 117 -3.11 -13.52 6.87
C LYS A 117 -3.16 -15.03 6.65
N LYS A 118 -2.19 -15.59 5.92
CA LYS A 118 -2.05 -17.04 5.71
C LYS A 118 -1.77 -17.80 7.00
N LYS A 119 -0.96 -17.26 7.91
CA LYS A 119 -0.72 -17.86 9.23
C LYS A 119 -2.00 -17.90 10.08
N ARG A 120 -2.73 -16.77 10.16
CA ARG A 120 -3.98 -16.67 10.92
C ARG A 120 -5.07 -17.64 10.40
N SER A 121 -5.23 -17.77 9.08
CA SER A 121 -6.21 -18.69 8.50
C SER A 121 -5.88 -20.16 8.78
N LYS A 122 -4.59 -20.53 8.76
CA LYS A 122 -4.14 -21.88 9.16
C LYS A 122 -4.46 -22.17 10.62
N GLN A 123 -4.22 -21.22 11.51
CA GLN A 123 -4.51 -21.36 12.95
C GLN A 123 -6.01 -21.55 13.21
N GLN A 124 -6.86 -20.71 12.59
CA GLN A 124 -8.31 -20.85 12.69
C GLN A 124 -8.82 -22.20 12.14
N LYS A 125 -8.26 -22.70 11.03
CA LYS A 125 -8.58 -24.04 10.50
C LYS A 125 -8.18 -25.14 11.49
N LYS A 126 -7.02 -25.04 12.15
CA LYS A 126 -6.58 -25.99 13.17
C LYS A 126 -7.51 -25.99 14.39
N GLU A 127 -7.90 -24.81 14.87
CA GLU A 127 -8.85 -24.67 16.00
C GLU A 127 -10.23 -25.23 15.67
N LYS A 128 -10.76 -24.94 14.48
CA LYS A 128 -12.03 -25.52 14.00
C LYS A 128 -11.98 -27.06 13.96
N LYS A 129 -10.88 -27.64 13.44
CA LYS A 129 -10.68 -29.10 13.43
C LYS A 129 -10.60 -29.68 14.84
N LYS A 130 -9.93 -29.02 15.79
CA LYS A 130 -9.86 -29.46 17.20
C LYS A 130 -11.25 -29.43 17.85
N ARG A 131 -12.02 -28.35 17.68
CA ARG A 131 -13.40 -28.24 18.18
C ARG A 131 -14.32 -29.31 17.61
N GLN A 132 -14.23 -29.61 16.32
CA GLN A 132 -15.00 -30.68 15.68
C GLN A 132 -14.65 -32.07 16.23
N LYS A 133 -13.35 -32.37 16.43
CA LYS A 133 -12.92 -33.64 17.04
C LYS A 133 -13.43 -33.80 18.48
N GLN A 134 -13.41 -32.72 19.27
CA GLN A 134 -13.93 -32.74 20.64
C GLN A 134 -15.45 -32.97 20.69
N LYS A 135 -16.22 -32.31 19.81
CA LYS A 135 -17.66 -32.55 19.69
C LYS A 135 -17.97 -34.02 19.36
N LYS A 136 -17.30 -34.59 18.34
CA LYS A 136 -17.45 -36.00 17.99
C LYS A 136 -17.15 -36.96 19.14
N LYS A 137 -16.11 -36.69 19.95
CA LYS A 137 -15.79 -37.50 21.13
C LYS A 137 -16.87 -37.41 22.21
N LYS A 138 -17.40 -36.20 22.48
CA LYS A 138 -18.51 -36.01 23.44
C LYS A 138 -19.78 -36.72 22.98
N ASP A 139 -20.12 -36.62 21.69
CA ASP A 139 -21.30 -37.28 21.12
C ASP A 139 -21.18 -38.81 21.21
N GLN A 140 -19.98 -39.37 20.99
CA GLN A 140 -19.71 -40.81 21.17
C GLN A 140 -19.86 -41.26 22.63
N GLN A 141 -19.33 -40.50 23.60
CA GLN A 141 -19.46 -40.80 25.03
C GLN A 141 -20.92 -40.72 25.51
N GLN A 142 -21.71 -39.80 24.99
CA GLN A 142 -23.14 -39.71 25.31
C GLN A 142 -23.94 -40.89 24.72
N ARG A 143 -23.53 -41.42 23.56
CA ARG A 143 -24.18 -42.60 22.97
C ARG A 143 -23.84 -43.88 23.74
N SER A 144 -22.58 -44.06 24.16
CA SER A 144 -22.19 -45.24 24.94
C SER A 144 -22.90 -45.29 26.30
N THR A 145 -22.96 -44.17 27.02
CA THR A 145 -23.66 -44.07 28.32
C THR A 145 -25.17 -44.31 28.23
N LYS A 146 -25.81 -43.88 27.13
CA LYS A 146 -27.24 -44.19 26.88
C LYS A 146 -27.48 -45.66 26.57
N SER A 147 -26.54 -46.35 25.91
CA SER A 147 -26.66 -47.78 25.62
C SER A 147 -26.58 -48.63 26.88
N THR A 148 -25.70 -48.30 27.82
CA THR A 148 -25.54 -49.06 29.07
C THR A 148 -26.77 -48.97 29.97
N LYS A 149 -27.45 -47.81 30.00
CA LYS A 149 -28.68 -47.62 30.81
C LYS A 149 -29.90 -48.41 30.33
N LYS A 150 -29.89 -49.01 29.14
CA LYS A 150 -31.02 -49.81 28.64
C LYS A 150 -30.98 -51.29 29.06
N ILE A 151 -29.87 -51.74 29.64
CA ILE A 151 -29.63 -53.16 29.96
C ILE A 151 -29.95 -53.46 31.43
N ASN A 152 -30.07 -52.42 32.28
CA ASN A 152 -30.54 -52.51 33.66
C ASN A 152 -31.96 -51.96 33.76
#